data_AF-A0A5J6I587-F1
#
_entry.id   AF-A0A5J6I587-F1
#
_cell.length_a   1.000
_cell.length_b   1.000
_cell.length_c   1.000
_cell.angle_alpha   90.00
_cell.angle_beta   90.00
_cell.angle_gamma   90.00
#
_symmetry.space_group_name_H-M   'P 1'
#
loop_
_entity.id
_entity.type
_entity.pdbx_description
1 polymer ?
#
loop_
_entity_poly.entity_id
_entity_poly.type
_entity_poly.pdbx_seq_one_letter_code
_entity_poly.pdbx_strand_id
1 'polypeptide(L)' 'MSTPTLFDADIAATELGKKRRALMPVDAQIVDSYRAARSDGDREQMRLLRRNAAALDPQLLAELDGFDYPAAA' A
#
# COMPACT_ATOMS: atom_id res chain seq x y z
N MET A 1 4.78 23.64 10.69
CA MET A 1 4.25 22.30 10.96
C MET A 1 4.85 21.37 9.91
N SER A 2 5.98 20.73 10.22
CA SER A 2 6.65 19.85 9.26
C SER A 2 5.88 18.55 9.15
N THR A 3 5.49 18.26 7.92
CA THR A 3 4.70 17.11 7.45
C THR A 3 5.42 15.78 7.75
N PRO A 4 4.86 14.90 8.60
CA PRO A 4 5.44 13.57 8.86
C PRO A 4 5.60 12.74 7.57
N THR A 5 4.76 12.99 6.57
CA THR A 5 4.83 12.36 5.24
C THR A 5 6.12 12.64 4.47
N LEU A 6 6.74 13.81 4.67
CA LEU A 6 7.99 14.16 3.98
C LEU A 6 9.18 13.38 4.57
N PHE A 7 9.19 13.20 5.89
CA PHE A 7 10.21 12.43 6.60
C PHE A 7 10.12 10.93 6.28
N ASP A 8 8.91 10.38 6.18
CA ASP A 8 8.72 8.97 5.82
C ASP A 8 9.16 8.67 4.37
N ALA A 9 8.94 9.60 3.44
CA ALA A 9 9.41 9.49 2.05
C ALA A 9 10.94 9.47 1.96
N ASP A 10 11.62 10.36 2.71
CA ASP A 10 13.08 10.38 2.77
C ASP A 10 13.62 9.09 3.39
N ILE A 11 13.02 8.58 4.46
CA ILE A 11 13.41 7.30 5.07
C ILE A 11 13.19 6.13 4.11
N ALA A 12 12.10 6.12 3.33
CA ALA A 12 11.82 5.07 2.36
C ALA A 12 12.90 4.98 1.26
N ALA A 13 13.55 6.09 0.91
CA ALA A 13 14.64 6.13 -0.08
C ALA A 13 16.00 5.65 0.47
N THR A 14 16.16 5.60 1.80
CA THR A 14 17.40 5.13 2.44
C THR A 14 17.53 3.60 2.44
N GLU A 15 18.75 3.09 2.67
CA GLU A 15 19.00 1.66 2.90
C GLU A 15 18.18 1.09 4.07
N LEU A 16 17.85 1.91 5.07
CA LEU A 16 16.99 1.51 6.18
C LEU A 16 15.55 1.30 5.73
N GLY A 17 15.02 2.19 4.89
CA GLY A 17 13.71 2.06 4.27
C GLY A 17 13.60 0.81 3.39
N LYS A 18 14.64 0.53 2.59
CA LYS A 18 14.72 -0.69 1.77
C LYS A 18 14.71 -1.96 2.62
N LYS A 19 15.52 -2.01 3.68
CA LYS A 19 15.54 -3.16 4.62
C LYS A 19 14.20 -3.33 5.32
N ARG A 20 13.55 -2.24 5.74
CA ARG A 20 12.23 -2.27 6.35
C ARG A 20 11.19 -2.85 5.39
N ARG A 21 11.16 -2.41 4.12
CA ARG A 21 10.30 -3.01 3.09
C ARG A 21 10.57 -4.49 2.87
N ALA A 22 11.84 -4.89 2.82
CA ALA A 22 12.22 -6.30 2.62
C ALA A 22 11.74 -7.23 3.75
N LEU A 23 11.55 -6.70 4.96
CA LEU A 23 11.04 -7.45 6.12
C LEU A 23 9.51 -7.41 6.24
N MET A 24 8.82 -6.61 5.43
CA MET A 24 7.36 -6.56 5.47
C MET A 24 6.74 -7.80 4.82
N PRO A 25 5.66 -8.36 5.38
CA PRO A 25 4.83 -9.34 4.70
C PRO A 25 4.38 -8.83 3.32
N VAL A 26 4.30 -9.72 2.33
CA VAL A 26 3.99 -9.37 0.94
C VAL A 26 2.60 -8.70 0.84
N ASP A 27 1.65 -9.24 1.58
CA ASP A 27 0.31 -8.73 1.85
C ASP A 27 0.34 -7.29 2.39
N ALA A 28 1.18 -6.99 3.39
CA ALA A 28 1.35 -5.63 3.88
C ALA A 28 1.96 -4.68 2.84
N GLN A 29 2.89 -5.16 2.01
CA GLN A 29 3.47 -4.36 0.91
C GLN A 29 2.44 -4.05 -0.19
N ILE A 30 1.55 -4.99 -0.50
CA ILE A 30 0.47 -4.81 -1.48
C ILE A 30 -0.53 -3.76 -0.99
N VAL A 31 -0.92 -3.82 0.29
CA VAL A 31 -1.83 -2.83 0.90
C VAL A 31 -1.22 -1.42 0.87
N ASP A 32 0.05 -1.28 1.27
CA ASP A 32 0.75 0.01 1.26
C ASP A 32 0.86 0.59 -0.16
N SER A 33 1.22 -0.26 -1.12
CA SER A 33 1.30 0.12 -2.54
C SER A 33 -0.07 0.52 -3.12
N TYR A 34 -1.15 -0.14 -2.67
CA TYR A 34 -2.50 0.18 -3.12
C TYR A 34 -2.96 1.55 -2.58
N ARG A 35 -2.61 1.88 -1.33
CA ARG A 35 -2.88 3.20 -0.75
C ARG A 35 -2.14 4.31 -1.50
N ALA A 36 -0.86 4.10 -1.82
CA ALA A 36 -0.08 5.06 -2.61
C ALA A 36 -0.71 5.26 -4.00
N ALA A 37 -0.97 4.17 -4.73
CA ALA A 37 -1.59 4.22 -6.06
C ALA A 37 -2.96 4.92 -6.03
N ARG A 38 -3.75 4.71 -4.97
CA ARG A 38 -5.02 5.40 -4.77
C ARG A 38 -4.85 6.90 -4.53
N SER A 39 -3.89 7.28 -3.68
CA SER A 39 -3.56 8.70 -3.43
C SER A 39 -3.13 9.41 -4.71
N ASP A 40 -2.40 8.71 -5.58
CA ASP A 40 -1.89 9.24 -6.85
C ASP A 40 -2.93 9.14 -7.99
N GLY A 41 -4.06 8.47 -7.77
CA GLY A 41 -5.09 8.23 -8.79
C GLY A 41 -4.68 7.22 -9.88
N ASP A 42 -3.64 6.43 -9.65
CA ASP A 42 -3.12 5.43 -10.58
C ASP A 42 -3.99 4.17 -10.62
N ARG A 43 -5.01 4.24 -11.48
CA ARG A 43 -5.98 3.15 -11.68
C ARG A 43 -5.35 1.88 -12.26
N GLU A 44 -4.29 2.01 -13.05
CA GLU A 44 -3.64 0.85 -13.65
C GLU A 44 -2.90 0.06 -12.57
N GLN A 45 -2.13 0.76 -11.74
CA GLN A 45 -1.43 0.18 -10.62
C GLN A 45 -2.40 -0.45 -9.61
N MET A 46 -3.51 0.22 -9.30
CA MET A 46 -4.57 -0.37 -8.47
C MET A 46 -5.12 -1.68 -9.06
N ARG A 47 -5.34 -1.74 -10.38
CA ARG A 47 -5.84 -2.96 -11.06
C ARG A 47 -4.82 -4.10 -11.01
N LEU A 48 -3.54 -3.80 -11.19
CA LEU A 48 -2.46 -4.78 -11.09
C LEU A 48 -2.36 -5.35 -9.67
N LEU A 49 -2.39 -4.48 -8.66
CA LEU A 49 -2.34 -4.89 -7.25
C LEU A 49 -3.54 -5.76 -6.86
N ARG A 50 -4.75 -5.44 -7.32
CA ARG A 50 -5.94 -6.27 -7.11
C ARG A 50 -5.80 -7.66 -7.76
N ARG A 51 -5.26 -7.74 -8.99
CA ARG A 51 -4.98 -9.04 -9.63
C ARG A 51 -3.95 -9.86 -8.85
N ASN A 52 -2.89 -9.23 -8.37
CA ASN A 52 -1.87 -9.90 -7.58
C ASN A 52 -2.43 -10.39 -6.24
N ALA A 53 -3.23 -9.56 -5.56
CA ALA A 53 -3.93 -9.95 -4.34
C ALA A 53 -4.84 -11.16 -4.57
N ALA A 54 -5.67 -11.13 -5.63
CA ALA A 54 -6.55 -12.24 -5.98
C ALA A 54 -5.81 -13.57 -6.23
N ALA A 55 -4.60 -13.50 -6.77
CA ALA A 55 -3.77 -14.67 -7.05
C ALA A 55 -3.03 -15.22 -5.81
N LEU A 56 -2.80 -14.36 -4.81
CA LEU A 56 -2.14 -14.74 -3.55
C LEU A 56 -3.14 -15.22 -2.52
N ASP A 57 -4.16 -14.41 -2.25
CA ASP A 57 -5.19 -14.67 -1.25
C ASP A 57 -6.49 -13.91 -1.60
N PRO A 58 -7.60 -14.62 -1.87
CA PRO A 58 -8.91 -14.01 -2.07
C PRO A 58 -9.38 -13.11 -0.92
N GLN A 59 -8.96 -13.38 0.32
CA GLN A 59 -9.29 -12.53 1.47
C GLN A 59 -8.59 -11.18 1.37
N LEU A 60 -7.33 -11.14 0.96
CA LEU A 60 -6.58 -9.90 0.72
C LEU A 60 -7.24 -9.05 -0.37
N LEU A 61 -7.78 -9.66 -1.43
CA LEU A 61 -8.57 -8.93 -2.42
C LEU A 61 -9.81 -8.27 -1.78
N ALA A 62 -10.52 -9.00 -0.92
CA ALA A 62 -11.67 -8.46 -0.18
C ALA A 62 -11.27 -7.29 0.73
N GLU A 63 -10.09 -7.33 1.35
CA GLU A 63 -9.56 -6.22 2.15
C GLU A 63 -9.24 -4.98 1.30
N LEU A 64 -8.67 -5.16 0.10
CA LEU A 64 -8.43 -4.07 -0.84
C LEU A 64 -9.72 -3.46 -1.39
N ASP A 65 -10.74 -4.28 -1.64
CA ASP A 65 -12.05 -3.83 -2.10
C ASP A 65 -12.86 -3.19 -0.96
N GLY A 66 -12.68 -3.66 0.28
CA GLY A 66 -13.26 -3.13 1.51
C GLY A 66 -12.60 -1.85 2.01
N PHE A 67 -11.48 -1.44 1.41
CA PHE A 67 -10.79 -0.17 1.71
C PHE A 67 -11.67 1.07 1.46
N ASP A 68 -12.80 0.90 0.76
CA ASP A 68 -13.84 1.92 0.50
C ASP A 68 -14.91 2.04 1.58
N TYR A 69 -14.89 1.26 2.66
CA TYR A 69 -15.78 1.56 3.77
C TYR A 69 -15.34 2.88 4.39
N PRO A 70 -16.18 3.94 4.42
CA PRO A 70 -15.90 5.07 5.29
C PRO A 70 -15.74 4.46 6.68
N ALA A 71 -14.55 4.60 7.27
CA ALA A 71 -14.41 4.37 8.70
C ALA A 71 -15.53 5.20 9.32
N ALA A 72 -16.50 4.52 9.91
CA ALA A 72 -17.64 5.18 10.53
C ALA A 72 -17.08 6.29 11.44
N ALA A 73 -17.62 7.49 11.24
CA ALA A 73 -17.26 8.71 11.94
C ALA A 73 -17.21 8.55 13.45
#